data_AF-A0A349FYC5-F1
#
_entry.id   AF-A0A349FYC5-F1
#
_cell.length_a   1.000
_cell.length_b   1.000
_cell.length_c   1.000
_cell.angle_alpha   90.00
_cell.angle_beta   90.00
_cell.angle_gamma   90.00
#
_symmetry.space_group_name_H-M   'P 1'
#
loop_
_entity.id
_entity.type
_entity.pdbx_description
1 polymer ?
#
loop_
_entity_poly.entity_id
_entity_poly.type
_entity_poly.pdbx_seq_one_letter_code
_entity_poly.pdbx_strand_id
1 'polypeptide(L)'
;MMQENYTKTPNIIFDQLLLELNNSELKILLVIVRQTYGWWDSKSKEYKKRDRITYNQFISKTGISRRIISIAINSLLKKNLIEITDTSGNILDVPKDRKGRYFIYYSALIKHVHSLSTCAKNDTNMCKKRHQHVQNMVHNKRNYNKRNLSKERGPNYKQIGEIIEVVKSRWEHKIKE
;
A
#
# COMPACT_ATOMS: atom_id res chain seq x y z
N MET A 1 10.66 -32.37 -4.48
CA MET A 1 10.11 -31.88 -5.76
C MET A 1 10.81 -30.59 -6.12
N MET A 2 11.52 -30.53 -7.26
CA MET A 2 11.95 -29.27 -7.82
C MET A 2 10.69 -28.58 -8.35
N GLN A 3 10.34 -27.45 -7.76
CA GLN A 3 9.15 -26.71 -8.14
C GLN A 3 9.62 -25.83 -9.34
N GLU A 4 9.22 -26.17 -10.57
CA GLU A 4 10.02 -25.73 -11.75
C GLU A 4 9.61 -24.37 -12.33
N ASN A 5 8.52 -23.76 -11.87
CA ASN A 5 7.97 -22.54 -12.47
C ASN A 5 7.51 -21.49 -11.44
N TYR A 6 8.27 -21.29 -10.37
CA TYR A 6 7.95 -20.32 -9.33
C TYR A 6 9.19 -19.49 -8.97
N THR A 7 8.94 -18.27 -8.50
CA THR A 7 10.00 -17.42 -7.93
C THR A 7 9.76 -17.25 -6.45
N LYS A 8 10.73 -17.63 -5.63
CA LYS A 8 10.69 -17.35 -4.21
C LYS A 8 10.73 -15.84 -3.99
N THR A 9 9.69 -15.36 -3.32
CA THR A 9 9.43 -13.93 -3.14
C THR A 9 9.19 -13.67 -1.66
N PRO A 10 9.87 -12.69 -1.03
CA PRO A 10 9.65 -12.36 0.39
C PRO A 10 8.19 -12.03 0.71
N ASN A 11 7.65 -12.62 1.79
CA ASN A 11 6.24 -12.42 2.20
C ASN A 11 5.89 -10.94 2.46
N ILE A 12 6.86 -10.15 2.94
CA ILE A 12 6.69 -8.72 3.19
C ILE A 12 6.23 -7.92 1.96
N ILE A 13 6.54 -8.42 0.75
CA ILE A 13 6.03 -7.82 -0.48
C ILE A 13 4.50 -7.87 -0.51
N PHE A 14 3.93 -9.00 -0.08
CA PHE A 14 2.49 -9.22 -0.03
C PHE A 14 1.85 -8.57 1.20
N ASP A 15 2.46 -8.74 2.37
CA ASP A 15 1.82 -8.35 3.64
C ASP A 15 1.82 -6.83 3.87
N GLN A 16 2.84 -6.10 3.39
CA GLN A 16 3.02 -4.67 3.66
C GLN A 16 3.16 -3.85 2.39
N LEU A 17 4.07 -4.26 1.50
CA LEU A 17 4.41 -3.44 0.33
C LEU A 17 3.27 -3.36 -0.69
N LEU A 18 2.33 -4.32 -0.72
CA LEU A 18 1.14 -4.21 -1.56
C LEU A 18 0.27 -3.00 -1.21
N LEU A 19 0.19 -2.64 0.08
CA LEU A 19 -0.60 -1.49 0.53
C LEU A 19 0.15 -0.16 0.35
N GLU A 20 1.47 -0.19 0.54
CA GLU A 20 2.31 1.03 0.55
C GLU A 20 2.85 1.46 -0.83
N LEU A 21 2.95 0.52 -1.78
CA LEU A 21 3.52 0.79 -3.10
C LEU A 21 2.44 1.06 -4.14
N ASN A 22 2.73 2.02 -5.02
CA ASN A 22 1.90 2.24 -6.20
C ASN A 22 2.05 1.08 -7.20
N ASN A 23 1.04 0.86 -8.04
CA ASN A 23 1.05 -0.20 -9.07
C ASN A 23 2.32 -0.23 -9.93
N SER A 24 2.82 0.95 -10.34
CA SER A 24 4.06 1.04 -11.12
C SER A 24 5.31 0.66 -10.33
N GLU A 25 5.37 1.06 -9.05
CA GLU A 25 6.48 0.73 -8.14
C GLU A 25 6.50 -0.77 -7.89
N LEU A 26 5.35 -1.35 -7.56
CA LEU A 26 5.19 -2.79 -7.32
C LEU A 26 5.62 -3.61 -8.53
N LYS A 27 5.15 -3.27 -9.73
CA LYS A 27 5.53 -3.97 -10.98
C LYS A 27 7.05 -3.95 -11.19
N ILE A 28 7.70 -2.82 -10.97
CA ILE A 28 9.15 -2.68 -11.12
C ILE A 28 9.89 -3.50 -10.07
N LEU A 29 9.45 -3.44 -8.81
CA LEU A 29 10.03 -4.21 -7.71
C LEU A 29 9.95 -5.72 -8.00
N LEU A 30 8.79 -6.21 -8.45
CA LEU A 30 8.60 -7.61 -8.82
C LEU A 30 9.50 -8.05 -9.97
N VAL A 31 9.73 -7.20 -10.96
CA VAL A 31 10.69 -7.47 -12.05
C VAL A 31 12.10 -7.61 -11.51
N ILE A 32 12.54 -6.72 -10.61
CA ILE A 32 13.87 -6.79 -9.98
C ILE A 32 14.00 -8.07 -9.15
N VAL A 33 12.99 -8.42 -8.35
CA VAL A 33 12.94 -9.67 -7.57
C VAL A 33 13.02 -10.89 -8.47
N ARG A 34 12.24 -10.93 -9.56
CA ARG A 34 12.27 -12.03 -10.53
C ARG A 34 13.64 -12.21 -11.17
N GLN A 35 14.34 -11.11 -11.41
CA GLN A 35 15.62 -11.10 -12.08
C GLN A 35 16.81 -11.38 -11.14
N THR A 36 16.61 -11.20 -9.83
CA THR A 36 17.59 -11.51 -8.78
C THR A 36 17.27 -12.86 -8.12
N TYR A 37 16.31 -12.89 -7.20
CA TYR A 37 15.92 -14.09 -6.44
C TYR A 37 15.26 -15.18 -7.29
N GLY A 38 14.81 -14.86 -8.50
CA GLY A 38 14.30 -15.86 -9.45
C GLY A 38 15.39 -16.60 -10.24
N TRP A 39 16.67 -16.29 -10.04
CA TRP A 39 17.79 -16.98 -10.68
C TRP A 39 18.72 -17.57 -9.61
N TRP A 40 18.73 -18.89 -9.53
CA TRP A 40 19.63 -19.65 -8.68
C TRP A 40 20.91 -19.98 -9.47
N ASP A 41 22.06 -19.65 -8.91
CA ASP A 41 23.34 -20.05 -9.49
C ASP A 41 23.83 -21.35 -8.82
N SER A 42 23.85 -22.42 -9.61
CA SER A 42 24.29 -23.74 -9.14
C SER A 42 25.76 -23.76 -8.74
N LYS A 43 26.59 -22.87 -9.29
CA LYS A 43 28.04 -22.81 -8.98
C LYS A 43 28.27 -22.18 -7.62
N SER A 44 27.64 -21.03 -7.34
CA SER A 44 27.78 -20.32 -6.07
C SER A 44 26.84 -20.84 -4.98
N LYS A 45 25.86 -21.70 -5.32
CA LYS A 45 24.80 -22.17 -4.41
C LYS A 45 24.05 -21.02 -3.73
N GLU A 46 23.91 -19.90 -4.44
CA GLU A 46 23.22 -18.71 -3.95
C GLU A 46 22.31 -18.13 -5.04
N TYR A 47 21.30 -17.39 -4.61
CA TYR A 47 20.51 -16.55 -5.51
C TYR A 47 21.34 -15.36 -5.99
N LYS A 48 21.09 -14.93 -7.22
CA LYS A 48 21.75 -13.76 -7.80
C LYS A 48 21.43 -12.50 -6.97
N LYS A 49 22.48 -11.82 -6.48
CA LYS A 49 22.36 -10.66 -5.57
C LYS A 49 21.95 -9.38 -6.30
N ARG A 50 22.46 -9.17 -7.51
CA ARG A 50 22.14 -8.02 -8.38
C ARG A 50 22.09 -8.45 -9.83
N ASP A 51 21.29 -7.77 -10.65
CA ASP A 51 21.30 -7.99 -12.09
C ASP A 51 21.32 -6.70 -12.90
N ARG A 52 21.92 -6.78 -14.10
CA ARG A 52 21.89 -5.71 -15.08
C ARG A 52 20.52 -5.67 -15.74
N ILE A 53 19.78 -4.59 -15.52
CA ILE A 53 18.45 -4.41 -16.10
C ILE A 53 18.40 -3.09 -16.86
N THR A 54 18.04 -3.16 -18.14
CA THR A 54 17.87 -1.99 -19.00
C THR A 54 16.45 -1.45 -18.92
N TYR A 55 16.27 -0.17 -19.26
CA TYR A 55 14.93 0.41 -19.36
C TYR A 55 14.02 -0.34 -20.34
N ASN A 56 14.57 -0.85 -21.44
CA ASN A 56 13.77 -1.63 -22.41
C ASN A 56 13.28 -2.96 -21.82
N GLN A 57 14.08 -3.62 -20.98
CA GLN A 57 13.62 -4.80 -20.24
C GLN A 57 12.49 -4.47 -19.26
N PHE A 58 12.57 -3.32 -18.57
CA PHE A 58 11.46 -2.87 -17.72
C PHE A 58 10.20 -2.60 -18.54
N ILE A 59 10.31 -1.87 -19.65
CA ILE A 59 9.17 -1.57 -20.53
C ILE A 59 8.53 -2.87 -21.02
N SER A 60 9.33 -3.79 -21.57
CA SER A 60 8.84 -5.07 -22.08
C SER A 60 8.16 -5.93 -21.02
N LYS A 61 8.70 -5.99 -19.80
CA LYS A 61 8.15 -6.83 -18.72
C LYS A 61 6.96 -6.19 -17.99
N THR A 62 6.89 -4.87 -17.91
CA THR A 62 5.89 -4.16 -17.10
C THR A 62 4.79 -3.48 -17.91
N GLY A 63 5.06 -3.17 -19.19
CA GLY A 63 4.20 -2.35 -20.05
C GLY A 63 4.17 -0.87 -19.67
N ILE A 64 5.08 -0.41 -18.82
CA ILE A 64 5.09 0.96 -18.29
C ILE A 64 5.95 1.87 -19.18
N SER A 65 5.54 3.13 -19.34
CA SER A 65 6.34 4.12 -20.07
C SER A 65 7.66 4.45 -19.37
N ARG A 66 8.69 4.79 -20.16
CA ARG A 66 10.02 5.13 -19.65
C ARG A 66 10.00 6.23 -18.57
N ARG A 67 9.13 7.25 -18.75
CA ARG A 67 8.97 8.35 -17.79
C ARG A 67 8.53 7.84 -16.42
N ILE A 68 7.49 7.00 -16.39
CA ILE A 68 6.95 6.46 -15.14
C ILE A 68 7.97 5.51 -14.49
N ILE A 69 8.69 4.72 -15.28
CA ILE A 69 9.76 3.85 -14.76
C ILE A 69 10.82 4.65 -14.00
N SER A 70 11.28 5.77 -14.57
CA SER A 70 12.27 6.62 -13.89
C SER A 70 11.76 7.17 -12.55
N ILE A 71 10.50 7.63 -12.52
CA ILE A 71 9.86 8.15 -11.31
C ILE A 71 9.74 7.04 -10.25
N ALA A 72 9.25 5.87 -10.64
CA ALA A 72 9.03 4.75 -9.74
C ALA A 72 10.35 4.16 -9.21
N ILE A 73 11.40 4.06 -10.02
CA ILE A 73 12.74 3.65 -9.55
C ILE A 73 13.25 4.63 -8.48
N ASN A 74 13.10 5.93 -8.70
CA ASN A 74 13.51 6.94 -7.72
C ASN A 74 12.69 6.87 -6.43
N SER A 75 11.40 6.56 -6.52
CA SER A 75 10.55 6.36 -5.35
C SER A 75 10.96 5.11 -4.56
N LEU A 76 11.23 3.99 -5.24
CA LEU A 76 11.70 2.75 -4.61
C LEU A 76 13.05 2.91 -3.90
N LEU A 77 13.97 3.70 -4.48
CA LEU A 77 15.23 4.05 -3.83
C LEU A 77 15.03 4.88 -2.57
N LYS A 78 14.16 5.90 -2.63
CA LYS A 78 13.81 6.70 -1.44
C LYS A 78 13.20 5.84 -0.32
N LYS A 79 12.47 4.79 -0.67
CA LYS A 79 11.92 3.80 0.27
C LYS A 79 12.94 2.75 0.74
N ASN A 80 14.20 2.81 0.27
CA ASN A 80 15.27 1.85 0.56
C ASN A 80 14.89 0.38 0.24
N LEU A 81 14.05 0.17 -0.77
CA LEU A 81 13.61 -1.18 -1.17
C LEU A 81 14.51 -1.82 -2.23
N ILE A 82 15.21 -0.97 -2.98
CA ILE A 82 16.13 -1.36 -4.03
C ILE A 82 17.44 -0.62 -3.86
N GLU A 83 18.50 -1.18 -4.40
CA GLU A 83 19.80 -0.55 -4.50
C GLU A 83 20.26 -0.60 -5.96
N ILE A 84 20.93 0.46 -6.40
CA ILE A 84 21.43 0.59 -7.77
C ILE A 84 22.93 0.77 -7.70
N THR A 85 23.67 -0.04 -8.46
CA THR A 85 25.13 -0.03 -8.46
C THR A 85 25.71 -0.01 -9.87
N ASP A 86 26.92 0.53 -10.00
CA ASP A 86 27.72 0.45 -11.22
C ASP A 86 28.45 -0.91 -11.31
N THR A 87 29.15 -1.15 -12.41
CA THR A 87 30.03 -2.28 -12.66
C THR A 87 31.00 -2.50 -11.49
N SER A 88 31.62 -1.42 -11.02
CA SER A 88 32.57 -1.44 -9.90
C SER A 88 31.94 -1.64 -8.52
N GLY A 89 30.60 -1.64 -8.42
CA GLY A 89 29.90 -1.81 -7.15
C GLY A 89 29.57 -0.50 -6.41
N ASN A 90 29.94 0.66 -6.96
CA ASN A 90 29.58 1.95 -6.37
C ASN A 90 28.08 2.20 -6.44
N ILE A 91 27.50 2.69 -5.33
CA ILE A 91 26.08 3.00 -5.20
C ILE A 91 25.73 4.25 -6.03
N LEU A 92 24.59 4.20 -6.74
CA LEU A 92 24.12 5.25 -7.65
C LEU A 92 22.75 5.79 -7.21
N ASP A 93 22.72 6.50 -6.09
CA ASP A 93 21.48 7.01 -5.50
C ASP A 93 20.90 8.17 -6.31
N VAL A 94 21.73 9.10 -6.79
CA VAL A 94 21.26 10.29 -7.48
C VAL A 94 21.05 10.00 -8.97
N PRO A 95 19.94 10.47 -9.60
CA PRO A 95 19.72 10.29 -11.04
C PRO A 95 20.84 10.81 -11.94
N LYS A 96 21.57 11.83 -11.48
CA LYS A 96 22.72 12.41 -12.20
C LYS A 96 23.85 11.39 -12.36
N ASP A 97 24.11 10.59 -11.33
CA ASP A 97 25.22 9.62 -11.29
C ASP A 97 24.99 8.42 -12.21
N ARG A 98 23.71 8.15 -12.50
CA ARG A 98 23.28 7.10 -13.42
C ARG A 98 23.44 7.49 -14.89
N LYS A 99 23.50 8.80 -15.18
CA LYS A 99 23.58 9.28 -16.56
C LYS A 99 24.97 8.95 -17.14
N GLY A 100 25.00 8.35 -18.33
CA GLY A 100 26.25 8.01 -19.02
C GLY A 100 26.90 6.70 -18.54
N ARG A 101 26.31 5.98 -17.58
CA ARG A 101 26.77 4.65 -17.17
C ARG A 101 26.31 3.60 -18.18
N TYR A 102 27.24 2.78 -18.67
CA TYR A 102 26.93 1.73 -19.64
C TYR A 102 26.17 0.56 -19.01
N PHE A 103 26.53 0.19 -17.78
CA PHE A 103 25.92 -0.92 -17.07
C PHE A 103 25.39 -0.47 -15.71
N ILE A 104 24.09 -0.64 -15.53
CA ILE A 104 23.40 -0.32 -14.28
C ILE A 104 22.85 -1.64 -13.73
N TYR A 105 23.25 -1.95 -12.50
CA TYR A 105 22.84 -3.14 -11.78
C TYR A 105 21.82 -2.78 -10.71
N TYR A 106 20.82 -3.65 -10.54
CA TYR A 106 19.73 -3.50 -9.58
C TYR A 106 19.76 -4.68 -8.61
N SER A 107 19.66 -4.38 -7.32
CA SER A 107 19.53 -5.34 -6.22
C SER A 107 18.25 -5.04 -5.41
N ALA A 108 17.60 -6.09 -4.89
CA ALA A 108 16.43 -5.95 -4.02
C ALA A 108 16.86 -6.03 -2.54
N LEU A 109 16.63 -4.97 -1.76
CA LEU A 109 17.09 -4.84 -0.36
C LEU A 109 16.06 -5.36 0.67
N ILE A 110 15.10 -6.16 0.22
CA ILE A 110 13.90 -6.53 0.97
C ILE A 110 14.21 -7.35 2.24
N LYS A 111 15.37 -8.01 2.30
CA LYS A 111 15.83 -8.79 3.47
C LYS A 111 15.98 -7.94 4.73
N HIS A 112 16.31 -6.65 4.61
CA HIS A 112 16.54 -5.77 5.75
C HIS A 112 15.25 -5.25 6.38
N VAL A 113 14.12 -5.27 5.66
CA VAL A 113 12.84 -4.73 6.15
C VAL A 113 12.12 -5.73 7.08
N HIS A 114 12.31 -7.04 6.84
CA HIS A 114 11.67 -8.11 7.62
C HIS A 114 12.08 -8.13 9.11
N SER A 115 13.28 -7.64 9.46
CA SER A 115 13.74 -7.59 10.85
C SER A 115 12.98 -6.55 11.70
N LEU A 116 12.43 -5.50 11.07
CA LEU A 116 11.69 -4.43 11.76
C LEU A 116 10.18 -4.72 11.87
N SER A 117 9.61 -5.50 10.95
CA SER A 117 8.15 -5.56 10.79
C SER A 117 7.49 -6.90 11.16
N THR A 118 8.24 -7.86 11.73
CA THR A 118 7.66 -9.13 12.18
C THR A 118 6.58 -8.89 13.24
N CYS A 119 5.31 -8.91 12.83
CA CYS A 119 4.14 -8.84 13.70
C CYS A 119 4.10 -9.98 14.73
N ALA A 120 4.73 -11.12 14.43
CA ALA A 120 4.78 -12.28 15.32
C ALA A 120 5.54 -12.06 16.66
N LYS A 121 6.32 -10.98 16.82
CA LYS A 121 6.99 -10.70 18.10
C LYS A 121 6.07 -10.08 19.16
N ASN A 122 4.93 -9.50 18.76
CA ASN A 122 3.98 -8.88 19.70
C ASN A 122 2.91 -9.86 20.22
N ASP A 123 2.85 -11.08 19.67
CA ASP A 123 1.84 -12.08 20.01
C ASP A 123 2.06 -12.67 21.42
N THR A 124 3.30 -12.69 21.89
CA THR A 124 3.68 -13.30 23.18
C THR A 124 3.15 -12.55 24.40
N ASN A 125 2.67 -11.32 24.24
CA ASN A 125 2.15 -10.48 25.34
C ASN A 125 0.62 -10.33 25.37
N MET A 126 -0.10 -10.86 24.38
CA MET A 126 -1.58 -10.80 24.38
C MET A 126 -2.21 -11.89 25.25
N CYS A 127 -1.61 -13.08 25.30
CA CYS A 127 -2.13 -14.24 26.07
C CYS A 127 -1.58 -14.37 27.50
N LYS A 128 -0.49 -13.65 27.85
CA LYS A 128 0.11 -13.69 29.20
C LYS A 128 -0.46 -12.66 30.17
N LYS A 129 -1.34 -11.76 29.72
CA LYS A 129 -2.10 -10.92 30.64
C LYS A 129 -3.08 -11.82 31.39
N ARG A 130 -2.79 -12.10 32.66
CA ARG A 130 -3.78 -12.72 33.56
C ARG A 130 -5.06 -11.89 33.47
N HIS A 131 -6.19 -12.53 33.13
CA HIS A 131 -7.50 -11.90 33.24
C HIS A 131 -7.62 -11.38 34.67
N GLN A 132 -7.67 -10.05 34.84
CA GLN A 132 -7.98 -9.51 36.16
C GLN A 132 -9.43 -9.85 36.46
N HIS A 133 -9.67 -10.39 37.65
CA HIS A 133 -11.02 -10.67 38.11
C HIS A 133 -11.75 -9.32 38.17
N VAL A 134 -12.77 -9.15 37.33
CA VAL A 134 -13.63 -7.97 37.35
C VAL A 134 -14.58 -8.10 38.53
N GLN A 135 -14.05 -7.98 39.74
CA GLN A 135 -14.86 -7.87 40.96
C GLN A 135 -15.09 -6.38 41.22
N ASN A 136 -16.37 -5.97 41.24
CA ASN A 136 -16.87 -4.64 41.56
C ASN A 136 -16.92 -3.60 40.41
N MET A 137 -17.08 -4.00 39.15
CA MET A 137 -17.62 -3.07 38.16
C MET A 137 -19.14 -2.99 38.33
N VAL A 138 -19.62 -1.90 38.94
CA VAL A 138 -21.02 -1.50 38.82
C VAL A 138 -21.30 -1.31 37.33
N HIS A 139 -22.06 -2.22 36.74
CA HIS A 139 -22.75 -2.11 35.46
C HIS A 139 -23.24 -0.67 35.19
N ASN A 140 -22.40 0.14 34.56
CA ASN A 140 -22.76 1.48 34.12
C ASN A 140 -22.70 1.50 32.60
N LYS A 141 -23.58 0.72 31.96
CA LYS A 141 -23.87 0.86 30.53
C LYS A 141 -24.69 2.14 30.33
N ARG A 142 -24.05 3.30 30.49
CA ARG A 142 -24.63 4.58 30.07
C ARG A 142 -24.10 4.92 28.68
N ASN A 143 -24.92 4.63 27.68
CA ASN A 143 -24.62 4.93 26.28
C ASN A 143 -25.02 6.38 25.99
N TYR A 144 -24.07 7.31 26.08
CA TYR A 144 -24.30 8.75 25.86
C TYR A 144 -24.50 9.14 24.38
N ASN A 145 -24.29 8.22 23.43
CA ASN A 145 -24.34 8.52 21.99
C ASN A 145 -25.61 8.09 21.26
N LYS A 146 -26.66 7.66 21.99
CA LYS A 146 -27.97 7.43 21.36
C LYS A 146 -28.76 8.74 21.31
N ARG A 147 -28.47 9.62 20.34
CA ARG A 147 -29.40 10.71 19.98
C ARG A 147 -30.67 10.10 19.40
N ASN A 148 -31.74 10.06 20.17
CA ASN A 148 -33.07 9.69 19.69
C ASN A 148 -33.67 10.87 18.90
N LEU A 149 -33.19 11.07 17.66
CA LEU A 149 -33.74 12.04 16.69
C LEU A 149 -35.23 11.83 16.35
N SER A 150 -35.83 10.74 16.84
CA SER A 150 -37.24 10.42 16.70
C SER A 150 -38.17 11.25 17.58
N LYS A 151 -37.68 11.91 18.65
CA LYS A 151 -38.49 12.78 19.52
C LYS A 151 -38.50 14.27 19.13
N GLU A 152 -37.55 14.72 18.30
CA GLU A 152 -37.43 16.12 17.89
C GLU A 152 -38.22 16.46 16.61
N ARG A 153 -38.73 15.45 15.90
CA ARG A 153 -39.63 15.67 14.78
C ARG A 153 -41.02 15.99 15.33
N GLY A 154 -41.36 17.28 15.39
CA GLY A 154 -42.73 17.73 15.59
C GLY A 154 -43.69 17.09 14.58
N PRO A 155 -45.00 17.07 14.86
CA PRO A 155 -45.93 16.29 14.07
C PRO A 155 -46.01 16.81 12.63
N ASN A 156 -45.78 15.90 11.69
CA ASN A 156 -45.55 16.12 10.26
C ASN A 156 -46.67 16.92 9.53
N TYR A 157 -47.85 17.08 10.15
CA TYR A 157 -49.00 17.76 9.55
C TYR A 157 -48.86 19.29 9.50
N LYS A 158 -48.07 19.91 10.39
CA LYS A 158 -47.87 21.38 10.39
C LYS A 158 -47.05 21.83 9.17
N GLN A 159 -46.02 21.05 8.81
CA GLN A 159 -45.21 21.30 7.61
C GLN A 159 -46.00 21.09 6.31
N ILE A 160 -46.92 20.12 6.28
CA ILE A 160 -47.78 19.89 5.11
C ILE A 160 -48.77 21.05 4.91
N GLY A 161 -49.33 21.61 5.99
CA GLY A 161 -50.21 22.78 5.92
C GLY A 161 -49.53 24.02 5.33
N GLU A 162 -48.32 24.34 5.81
CA GLU A 162 -47.51 25.44 5.29
C GLU A 162 -47.14 25.25 3.81
N ILE A 163 -46.81 24.01 3.41
CA ILE A 163 -46.53 23.70 1.99
C ILE A 163 -47.79 23.89 1.14
N ILE A 164 -48.95 23.46 1.62
CA ILE A 164 -50.23 23.63 0.89
C ILE A 164 -50.56 25.12 0.74
N GLU A 165 -50.40 25.93 1.80
CA GLU A 165 -50.64 27.38 1.73
C GLU A 165 -49.69 28.08 0.74
N VAL A 166 -48.40 27.78 0.79
CA VAL A 166 -47.40 28.35 -0.14
C VAL A 166 -47.71 27.96 -1.59
N VAL A 167 -48.09 26.70 -1.83
CA VAL A 167 -48.50 26.25 -3.16
C VAL A 167 -49.76 26.99 -3.60
N LYS A 168 -50.78 27.13 -2.74
CA LYS A 168 -52.04 27.81 -3.06
C LYS A 168 -51.82 29.28 -3.44
N SER A 169 -51.05 30.04 -2.65
CA SER A 169 -50.72 31.44 -2.96
C SER A 169 -49.92 31.59 -4.26
N ARG A 170 -49.05 30.63 -4.58
CA ARG A 170 -48.30 30.62 -5.84
C ARG A 170 -49.20 30.39 -7.07
N TRP A 171 -50.22 29.54 -6.94
CA TRP A 171 -51.20 29.33 -8.00
C TRP A 171 -52.13 30.53 -8.19
N GLU A 172 -52.56 31.18 -7.10
CA GLU A 172 -53.42 32.37 -7.16
C GLU A 172 -52.74 33.59 -7.79
N HIS A 173 -51.44 33.77 -7.59
CA HIS A 173 -50.66 34.80 -8.28
C HIS A 173 -50.52 34.56 -9.79
N LYS A 174 -50.49 33.29 -10.23
CA LYS A 174 -50.32 32.91 -11.63
C LYS A 174 -51.61 33.05 -12.47
N ILE A 175 -52.76 33.22 -11.82
CA ILE A 175 -54.07 33.40 -12.48
C ILE A 175 -54.42 34.89 -12.65
N LYS A 176 -53.66 35.80 -12.01
CA LYS A 176 -53.88 37.26 -12.05
C LYS A 176 -52.91 38.02 -12.99
N GLU A 177 -52.03 37.31 -13.69
CA GLU A 177 -51.23 37.80 -14.83
C GLU A 177 -51.86 37.31 -16.14
#